data_AF-A0A0X3PTR1-F1
#
_entry.id   AF-A0A0X3PTR1-F1
#
_cell.length_a   1.000
_cell.length_b   1.000
_cell.length_c   1.000
_cell.angle_alpha   90.00
_cell.angle_beta   90.00
_cell.angle_gamma   90.00
#
_symmetry.space_group_name_H-M   'P 1'
#
loop_
_entity.id
_entity.type
_entity.pdbx_description
1 polymer ?
#
loop_
_entity_poly.entity_id
_entity_poly.type
_entity_poly.pdbx_seq_one_letter_code
_entity_poly.pdbx_strand_id
1 'polypeptide(L)'
;MLNGHFFEEDTGCAAISTFFEACNGRSIIFCDPPFSVMLQPLMVALTSLMESMKKNGTGSCNKDLMSRDVSIMMTLPYFLGPKLFDTAPNMKMLDYKVTYERHCRLTSAGTGGNSDSNRRVSIVRLFTDLPPKDIRPPPGLESHFRFCEDCQRYSSVDNPHCDICKACTTLHGPPYVHCNACSRCRPPGRVHCNTCGRCVPNSAEHTHHDEPSHESRKRKLSR
;
A
#
# COMPACT_ATOMS: atom_id res chain seq x y z
N MET A 1 1.77 8.57 -18.48
CA MET A 1 1.89 7.84 -17.18
C MET A 1 2.17 6.36 -17.37
N LEU A 2 1.32 5.58 -18.09
CA LEU A 2 1.49 4.12 -18.19
C LEU A 2 2.55 3.64 -19.19
N ASN A 3 2.91 4.50 -20.14
CA ASN A 3 3.78 4.17 -21.27
C ASN A 3 5.01 5.09 -21.35
N GLY A 4 5.24 5.95 -20.35
CA GLY A 4 6.36 6.90 -20.35
C GLY A 4 6.36 7.92 -21.50
N HIS A 5 5.25 8.12 -22.21
CA HIS A 5 5.20 8.97 -23.39
C HIS A 5 5.13 10.47 -23.04
N PHE A 6 5.95 11.28 -23.72
CA PHE A 6 5.87 12.73 -23.76
C PHE A 6 5.13 13.16 -25.03
N PHE A 7 4.05 13.94 -24.90
CA PHE A 7 3.28 14.44 -26.05
C PHE A 7 4.08 15.43 -26.91
N GLU A 8 4.99 16.17 -26.28
CA GLU A 8 6.01 16.98 -26.95
C GLU A 8 7.37 16.37 -26.59
N GLU A 9 7.93 15.57 -27.48
CA GLU A 9 9.07 14.71 -27.16
C GLU A 9 10.33 15.53 -26.86
N ASP A 10 10.68 16.48 -27.72
CA ASP A 10 11.91 17.28 -27.58
C ASP A 10 11.87 18.18 -26.34
N THR A 11 10.78 18.94 -26.17
CA THR A 11 10.63 19.87 -25.04
C THR A 11 10.43 19.12 -23.72
N GLY A 12 9.66 18.03 -23.72
CA GLY A 12 9.39 17.21 -22.55
C GLY A 12 10.63 16.46 -22.05
N CYS A 13 11.39 15.83 -22.94
CA CYS A 13 12.63 15.14 -22.60
C CYS A 13 13.71 16.10 -22.08
N ALA A 14 13.85 17.27 -22.69
CA ALA A 14 14.79 18.30 -22.22
C ALA A 14 14.40 18.85 -20.84
N ALA A 15 13.10 19.14 -20.65
CA ALA A 15 12.60 19.65 -19.38
C ALA A 15 12.80 18.65 -18.23
N ILE A 16 12.52 17.36 -18.43
CA ILE A 16 12.69 16.36 -17.38
C ILE A 16 14.17 16.10 -17.05
N SER A 17 15.03 16.12 -18.08
CA SER A 17 16.47 15.97 -17.88
C SER A 17 17.04 17.13 -17.08
N THR A 18 16.66 18.37 -17.43
CA THR A 18 17.03 19.58 -16.69
C THR A 18 16.54 19.53 -15.23
N PHE A 19 15.32 19.05 -15.01
CA PHE A 19 14.77 18.86 -13.67
C PHE A 19 15.58 17.84 -12.86
N PHE A 20 15.97 16.70 -13.46
CA PHE A 20 16.80 15.70 -12.80
C PHE A 20 18.21 16.18 -12.48
N GLU A 21 18.80 17.04 -13.32
CA GLU A 21 20.08 17.68 -13.03
C GLU A 21 19.98 18.64 -11.85
N ALA A 22 18.90 19.42 -11.77
CA ALA A 22 18.64 20.33 -10.66
C ALA A 22 18.33 19.63 -9.32
N CYS A 23 17.85 18.38 -9.35
CA CYS A 23 17.57 17.60 -8.14
C CYS A 23 18.86 17.14 -7.46
N ASN A 24 19.15 17.64 -6.26
CA ASN A 24 20.31 17.22 -5.47
C ASN A 24 19.91 16.36 -4.27
N GLY A 25 20.69 15.30 -4.01
CA GLY A 25 20.51 14.42 -2.84
C GLY A 25 19.41 13.38 -2.99
N ARG A 26 18.77 13.03 -1.86
CA ARG A 26 17.72 11.99 -1.79
C ARG A 26 16.43 12.51 -2.40
N SER A 27 15.84 11.72 -3.30
CA SER A 27 14.67 12.12 -4.08
C SER A 27 13.55 11.07 -3.99
N ILE A 28 12.30 11.53 -4.07
CA ILE A 28 11.13 10.65 -4.07
C ILE A 28 10.27 11.00 -5.28
N ILE A 29 9.96 9.99 -6.09
CA ILE A 29 8.92 10.07 -7.11
C ILE A 29 7.60 9.80 -6.41
N PHE A 30 6.77 10.83 -6.26
CA PHE A 30 5.44 10.72 -5.66
C PHE A 30 4.37 10.55 -6.75
N CYS A 31 3.48 9.56 -6.60
CA CYS A 31 2.43 9.27 -7.58
C CYS A 31 1.07 9.03 -6.92
N ASP A 32 0.04 9.79 -7.30
CA ASP A 32 -1.36 9.54 -6.96
C ASP A 32 -2.16 9.19 -8.22
N PRO A 33 -2.09 7.94 -8.70
CA PRO A 33 -2.70 7.55 -9.95
C PRO A 33 -4.21 7.30 -9.79
N PRO A 34 -5.01 7.37 -10.88
CA PRO A 34 -6.38 6.87 -10.86
C PRO A 34 -6.44 5.40 -10.40
N PHE A 35 -7.30 5.04 -9.45
CA PHE A 35 -7.25 3.70 -8.82
C PHE A 35 -7.62 2.52 -9.72
N SER A 36 -8.24 2.79 -10.88
CA SER A 36 -8.52 1.78 -11.91
C SER A 36 -7.34 1.54 -12.86
N VAL A 37 -6.20 2.21 -12.64
CA VAL A 37 -5.00 2.05 -13.44
C VAL A 37 -4.47 0.62 -13.39
N MET A 38 -3.89 0.17 -14.51
CA MET A 38 -3.13 -1.08 -14.54
C MET A 38 -1.82 -0.89 -13.75
N LEU A 39 -1.70 -1.55 -12.59
CA LEU A 39 -0.55 -1.41 -11.70
C LEU A 39 0.77 -1.81 -12.38
N GLN A 40 0.78 -2.88 -13.18
CA GLN A 40 2.00 -3.37 -13.81
C GLN A 40 2.63 -2.35 -14.80
N PRO A 41 1.92 -1.84 -15.83
CA PRO A 41 2.45 -0.78 -16.68
C PRO A 41 2.85 0.48 -15.91
N LEU A 42 2.09 0.84 -14.86
CA LEU A 42 2.42 1.99 -14.03
C LEU A 42 3.76 1.80 -13.32
N MET A 43 3.97 0.65 -12.69
CA MET A 43 5.22 0.35 -11.98
C MET A 43 6.40 0.27 -12.94
N VAL A 44 6.22 -0.26 -14.15
CA VAL A 44 7.25 -0.22 -15.20
C VAL A 44 7.64 1.23 -15.51
N ALA A 45 6.66 2.09 -15.80
CA ALA A 45 6.93 3.49 -16.12
C ALA A 45 7.59 4.27 -14.97
N LEU A 46 7.15 4.07 -13.72
CA LEU A 46 7.75 4.71 -12.56
C LEU A 46 9.18 4.21 -12.28
N THR A 47 9.43 2.92 -12.48
CA THR A 47 10.78 2.34 -12.32
C THR A 47 11.73 2.86 -13.39
N SER A 48 11.29 2.93 -14.66
CA SER A 48 12.07 3.54 -15.73
C SER A 48 12.39 5.00 -15.44
N LEU A 49 11.43 5.75 -14.89
CA LEU A 49 11.65 7.14 -14.48
C LEU A 49 12.69 7.27 -13.36
N MET A 50 12.59 6.40 -12.34
CA MET A 50 13.57 6.32 -11.24
C MET A 50 14.97 6.02 -11.77
N GLU A 51 15.11 5.04 -12.66
CA GLU A 51 16.39 4.67 -13.26
C GLU A 51 17.01 5.81 -14.08
N SER A 52 16.20 6.53 -14.86
CA SER A 52 16.66 7.71 -15.59
C SER A 52 17.18 8.81 -14.66
N MET A 53 16.48 9.06 -13.54
CA MET A 53 16.91 10.04 -12.55
C MET A 53 18.22 9.63 -11.84
N LYS A 54 18.39 8.33 -11.57
CA LYS A 54 19.63 7.77 -11.01
C LYS A 54 20.80 7.93 -11.99
N LYS A 55 20.59 7.63 -13.28
CA LYS A 55 21.63 7.73 -14.32
C LYS A 55 22.11 9.16 -14.54
N ASN A 56 21.21 10.14 -14.62
CA ASN A 56 21.57 11.54 -14.87
C ASN A 56 22.44 12.17 -13.76
N GLY A 57 22.49 11.58 -12.56
CA GLY A 57 23.36 12.04 -11.47
C GLY A 57 24.79 11.49 -11.47
N THR A 58 25.12 10.52 -12.34
CA THR A 58 26.41 9.81 -12.32
C THR A 58 27.50 10.43 -13.22
N GLY A 59 27.18 11.53 -13.90
CA GLY A 59 28.06 12.18 -14.89
C GLY A 59 29.12 13.14 -14.34
N SER A 60 29.26 13.32 -13.02
CA SER A 60 30.25 14.23 -12.43
C SER A 60 31.36 13.46 -11.73
N CYS A 61 32.60 13.72 -12.16
CA CYS A 61 33.85 13.03 -11.89
C CYS A 61 34.39 13.17 -10.45
N ASN A 62 33.59 12.88 -9.41
CA ASN A 62 34.09 12.74 -8.04
C ASN A 62 33.65 11.40 -7.43
N LYS A 63 34.66 10.58 -7.12
CA LYS A 63 34.61 9.21 -6.58
C LYS A 63 34.19 9.13 -5.10
N ASP A 64 33.32 10.01 -4.62
CA ASP A 64 32.67 9.82 -3.32
C ASP A 64 31.24 9.34 -3.57
N LEU A 65 31.14 8.01 -3.64
CA LEU A 65 29.98 7.17 -3.94
C LEU A 65 28.83 7.39 -2.94
N MET A 66 28.13 8.51 -3.03
CA MET A 66 26.75 8.61 -2.56
C MET A 66 25.86 8.31 -3.75
N SER A 67 25.41 7.06 -3.87
CA SER A 67 24.35 6.71 -4.82
C SER A 67 23.21 7.71 -4.67
N ARG A 68 22.72 8.31 -5.76
CA ARG A 68 21.46 9.06 -5.70
C ARG A 68 20.36 8.11 -5.27
N ASP A 69 19.92 8.23 -4.03
CA ASP A 69 18.80 7.45 -3.50
C ASP A 69 17.51 8.07 -4.05
N VAL A 70 17.00 7.46 -5.11
CA VAL A 70 15.69 7.76 -5.66
C VAL A 70 14.76 6.61 -5.28
N SER A 71 13.63 6.97 -4.65
CA SER A 71 12.59 6.07 -4.18
C SER A 71 11.24 6.40 -4.79
N ILE A 72 10.33 5.44 -4.77
CA ILE A 72 8.93 5.65 -5.18
C ILE A 72 8.05 5.71 -3.93
N MET A 73 7.11 6.66 -3.94
CA MET A 73 6.00 6.70 -3.01
C MET A 73 4.71 6.90 -3.81
N MET A 74 3.67 6.12 -3.51
CA MET A 74 2.39 6.24 -4.19
C MET A 74 1.20 6.04 -3.27
N THR A 75 0.07 6.61 -3.64
CA THR A 75 -1.20 6.46 -2.93
C THR A 75 -2.10 5.47 -3.65
N LEU A 76 -2.56 4.45 -2.93
CA LEU A 76 -3.50 3.45 -3.46
C LEU A 76 -4.47 2.98 -2.37
N PRO A 77 -5.66 2.48 -2.74
CA PRO A 77 -6.50 1.72 -1.84
C PRO A 77 -5.76 0.49 -1.29
N TYR A 78 -5.83 0.25 0.02
CA TYR A 78 -5.07 -0.83 0.67
C TYR A 78 -5.35 -2.22 0.08
N PHE A 79 -6.55 -2.44 -0.47
CA PHE A 79 -6.94 -3.72 -1.06
C PHE A 79 -6.25 -4.02 -2.39
N LEU A 80 -5.61 -3.02 -3.02
CA LEU A 80 -4.74 -3.21 -4.17
C LEU A 80 -3.31 -3.62 -3.77
N GLY A 81 -2.97 -3.54 -2.47
CA GLY A 81 -1.67 -3.90 -1.94
C GLY A 81 -1.16 -5.28 -2.39
N PRO A 82 -1.95 -6.36 -2.28
CA PRO A 82 -1.51 -7.68 -2.75
C PRO A 82 -1.07 -7.69 -4.22
N LYS A 83 -1.85 -7.09 -5.12
CA LYS A 83 -1.52 -6.99 -6.55
C LYS A 83 -0.28 -6.14 -6.80
N LEU A 84 -0.09 -5.08 -6.01
CA LEU A 84 1.11 -4.26 -6.08
C LEU A 84 2.34 -5.08 -5.66
N PHE A 85 2.27 -5.84 -4.57
CA PHE A 85 3.40 -6.64 -4.09
C PHE A 85 3.77 -7.77 -5.06
N ASP A 86 2.80 -8.33 -5.79
CA ASP A 86 3.07 -9.30 -6.86
C ASP A 86 3.87 -8.66 -8.01
N THR A 87 3.64 -7.38 -8.29
CA THR A 87 4.30 -6.62 -9.36
C THR A 87 5.63 -5.99 -8.91
N ALA A 88 5.68 -5.52 -7.67
CA ALA A 88 6.77 -4.77 -7.06
C ALA A 88 6.96 -5.22 -5.59
N PRO A 89 7.65 -6.35 -5.35
CA PRO A 89 7.76 -6.97 -4.00
C PRO A 89 8.50 -6.13 -2.96
N ASN A 90 9.31 -5.18 -3.41
CA ASN A 90 10.02 -4.21 -2.56
C ASN A 90 9.09 -3.16 -1.95
N MET A 91 7.94 -2.88 -2.57
CA MET A 91 6.98 -1.91 -2.05
C MET A 91 6.39 -2.40 -0.72
N LYS A 92 6.24 -1.47 0.22
CA LYS A 92 5.63 -1.68 1.54
C LYS A 92 4.49 -0.69 1.74
N MET A 93 3.42 -1.16 2.37
CA MET A 93 2.31 -0.31 2.77
C MET A 93 2.56 0.29 4.15
N LEU A 94 2.43 1.61 4.25
CA LEU A 94 2.47 2.36 5.51
C LEU A 94 1.06 2.46 6.13
N ASP A 95 0.98 2.71 7.43
CA ASP A 95 -0.32 2.78 8.14
C ASP A 95 -0.99 4.17 8.06
N TYR A 96 -0.36 5.12 7.36
CA TYR A 96 -0.87 6.48 7.17
C TYR A 96 -2.11 6.48 6.27
N LYS A 97 -3.24 6.91 6.84
CA LYS A 97 -4.52 7.09 6.14
C LYS A 97 -4.49 8.38 5.35
N VAL A 98 -4.58 8.30 4.02
CA VAL A 98 -4.60 9.48 3.14
C VAL A 98 -6.04 9.93 2.91
N THR A 99 -6.39 11.14 3.34
CA THR A 99 -7.73 11.72 3.15
C THR A 99 -7.75 12.73 2.00
N TYR A 100 -8.88 12.81 1.32
CA TYR A 100 -9.11 13.74 0.21
C TYR A 100 -10.27 14.67 0.56
N GLU A 101 -10.11 15.98 0.35
CA GLU A 101 -11.15 16.96 0.66
C GLU A 101 -12.47 16.71 -0.10
N ARG A 102 -12.39 16.24 -1.35
CA ARG A 102 -13.54 16.10 -2.26
C ARG A 102 -13.89 14.66 -2.66
N HIS A 103 -13.37 13.64 -1.98
CA HIS A 103 -13.56 12.25 -2.41
C HIS A 103 -14.23 11.36 -1.35
N CYS A 104 -15.52 11.60 -1.12
CA CYS A 104 -16.35 10.91 -0.11
C CYS A 104 -16.53 9.39 -0.35
N ARG A 105 -16.15 8.88 -1.53
CA ARG A 105 -16.15 7.44 -1.89
C ARG A 105 -14.89 6.69 -1.49
N LEU A 106 -13.81 7.39 -1.13
CA LEU A 106 -12.54 6.74 -0.71
C LEU A 106 -12.47 6.44 0.77
N THR A 107 -13.63 6.28 1.37
CA THR A 107 -13.77 6.09 2.79
C THR A 107 -14.61 4.85 3.03
N SER A 108 -14.04 3.91 3.78
CA SER A 108 -14.76 2.76 4.32
C SER A 108 -15.77 3.21 5.39
N ALA A 109 -16.91 2.53 5.46
CA ALA A 109 -17.88 2.72 6.52
C ALA A 109 -17.19 2.44 7.87
N GLY A 110 -17.12 3.45 8.75
CA GLY A 110 -16.65 3.26 10.12
C GLY A 110 -17.71 2.49 10.90
N THR A 111 -17.37 1.35 11.49
CA THR A 111 -18.29 0.65 12.39
C THR A 111 -18.18 1.26 13.78
N GLY A 112 -18.87 2.37 14.00
CA GLY A 112 -19.03 3.00 15.32
C GLY A 112 -20.51 2.98 15.71
N GLY A 113 -20.85 2.18 16.72
CA GLY A 113 -22.14 2.25 17.40
C GLY A 113 -22.15 3.46 18.33
N ASN A 114 -22.58 4.61 17.81
CA ASN A 114 -23.29 5.67 18.51
C ASN A 114 -23.51 6.82 17.51
N SER A 115 -24.74 7.31 17.52
CA SER A 115 -25.23 8.48 16.78
C SER A 115 -24.35 9.70 17.05
N ASP A 116 -23.40 10.01 16.13
CA ASP A 116 -23.03 11.38 15.71
C ASP A 116 -21.74 11.49 14.89
N SER A 117 -21.01 10.41 14.60
CA SER A 117 -19.98 10.48 13.55
C SER A 117 -19.78 9.15 12.84
N ASN A 118 -20.51 8.95 11.74
CA ASN A 118 -20.18 7.94 10.75
C ASN A 118 -18.92 8.38 9.97
N ARG A 119 -17.80 8.58 10.70
CA ARG A 119 -16.53 9.08 10.19
C ARG A 119 -15.84 7.98 9.39
N ARG A 120 -16.37 7.80 8.19
CA ARG A 120 -15.72 7.40 6.95
C ARG A 120 -14.19 7.37 7.07
N VAL A 121 -13.60 6.18 7.28
CA VAL A 121 -12.15 5.98 7.42
C VAL A 121 -11.56 5.76 6.04
N SER A 122 -10.55 6.53 5.64
CA SER A 122 -9.96 6.39 4.30
C SER A 122 -9.47 4.97 4.01
N ILE A 123 -9.77 4.47 2.80
CA ILE A 123 -9.24 3.20 2.29
C ILE A 123 -7.87 3.37 1.64
N VAL A 124 -7.43 4.61 1.43
CA VAL A 124 -6.17 4.93 0.75
C VAL A 124 -5.02 4.94 1.75
N ARG A 125 -3.92 4.30 1.35
CA ARG A 125 -2.66 4.23 2.10
C ARG A 125 -1.50 4.68 1.20
N LEU A 126 -0.40 5.02 1.85
CA LEU A 126 0.89 5.22 1.18
C LEU A 126 1.58 3.87 0.99
N PHE A 127 2.16 3.68 -0.19
CA PHE A 127 3.00 2.57 -0.57
C PHE A 127 4.36 3.11 -1.01
N THR A 128 5.46 2.48 -0.59
CA THR A 128 6.80 2.98 -0.89
C THR A 128 7.84 1.88 -0.86
N ASP A 129 8.95 2.06 -1.56
CA ASP A 129 10.13 1.21 -1.48
C ASP A 129 11.15 1.66 -0.42
N LEU A 130 10.89 2.78 0.26
CA LEU A 130 11.69 3.22 1.41
C LEU A 130 11.51 2.29 2.61
N PRO A 131 12.55 2.15 3.48
CA PRO A 131 12.40 1.48 4.76
C PRO A 131 11.30 2.16 5.61
N PRO A 132 10.23 1.43 6.01
CA PRO A 132 9.12 2.04 6.74
C PRO A 132 9.49 2.70 8.08
N LYS A 133 10.58 2.27 8.72
CA LYS A 133 11.13 2.89 9.94
C LYS A 133 11.58 4.34 9.74
N ASP A 134 11.98 4.70 8.52
CA ASP A 134 12.54 6.01 8.22
C ASP A 134 11.44 7.06 7.96
N ILE A 135 10.18 6.62 7.82
CA ILE A 135 9.03 7.49 7.53
C ILE A 135 8.25 7.73 8.82
N ARG A 136 8.57 8.85 9.47
CA ARG A 136 7.93 9.29 10.72
C ARG A 136 6.48 9.75 10.50
N PRO A 137 5.65 9.75 11.56
CA PRO A 137 4.30 10.26 11.47
C PRO A 137 4.28 11.74 11.05
N PRO A 138 3.21 12.19 10.37
CA PRO A 138 3.07 13.60 10.03
C PRO A 138 3.07 14.49 11.29
N PRO A 139 3.63 15.71 11.19
CA PRO A 139 3.59 16.69 12.28
C PRO A 139 2.16 16.96 12.77
N GLY A 140 1.98 16.96 14.08
CA GLY A 140 0.69 17.16 14.75
C GLY A 140 -0.19 15.91 14.83
N LEU A 141 0.23 14.77 14.25
CA LEU A 141 -0.48 13.49 14.34
C LEU A 141 0.30 12.41 15.09
N GLU A 142 1.47 12.72 15.65
CA GLU A 142 2.39 11.76 16.25
C GLU A 142 1.75 10.94 17.37
N SER A 143 0.88 11.56 18.18
CA SER A 143 0.16 10.88 19.28
C SER A 143 -0.80 9.78 18.83
N HIS A 144 -1.17 9.75 17.55
CA HIS A 144 -2.03 8.71 16.96
C HIS A 144 -1.24 7.51 16.44
N PHE A 145 0.09 7.54 16.52
CA PHE A 145 0.96 6.47 16.06
C PHE A 145 1.89 6.01 17.16
N ARG A 146 2.32 4.76 17.06
CA ARG A 146 3.39 4.17 17.87
C ARG A 146 4.41 3.54 16.94
N PHE A 147 5.66 3.53 17.34
CA PHE A 147 6.67 2.73 16.66
C PHE A 147 6.52 1.26 17.10
N CYS A 148 6.41 0.34 16.14
CA CYS A 148 6.40 -1.09 16.40
C CYS A 148 7.80 -1.65 16.16
N GLU A 149 8.47 -2.07 17.22
CA GLU A 149 9.84 -2.61 17.16
C GLU A 149 9.92 -3.88 16.31
N ASP A 150 8.96 -4.81 16.42
CA ASP A 150 9.00 -6.05 15.63
C ASP A 150 8.83 -5.81 14.13
N CYS A 151 7.97 -4.85 13.76
CA CYS A 151 7.72 -4.52 12.36
C CYS A 151 8.67 -3.44 11.81
N GLN A 152 9.47 -2.81 12.66
CA GLN A 152 10.33 -1.66 12.32
C GLN A 152 9.57 -0.60 11.51
N ARG A 153 8.42 -0.15 12.02
CA ARG A 153 7.59 0.89 11.37
C ARG A 153 6.66 1.59 12.36
N TYR A 154 6.20 2.78 11.99
CA TYR A 154 5.09 3.43 12.69
C TYR A 154 3.75 2.81 12.29
N SER A 155 2.91 2.53 13.29
CA SER A 155 1.57 1.98 13.13
C SER A 155 0.58 2.78 13.98
N SER A 156 -0.67 2.89 13.54
CA SER A 156 -1.75 3.52 14.29
C SER A 156 -1.84 2.89 15.68
N VAL A 157 -2.11 3.67 16.73
CA VAL A 157 -2.28 3.13 18.10
C VAL A 157 -3.33 2.02 18.16
N ASP A 158 -4.39 2.13 17.35
CA ASP A 158 -5.46 1.13 17.19
C ASP A 158 -5.11 -0.09 16.31
N ASN A 159 -3.88 -0.17 15.81
CA ASN A 159 -3.39 -1.28 15.01
C ASN A 159 -2.32 -2.09 15.77
N PRO A 160 -2.71 -2.87 16.81
CA PRO A 160 -1.76 -3.64 17.62
C PRO A 160 -1.02 -4.67 16.77
N HIS A 161 0.20 -5.01 17.20
CA HIS A 161 0.97 -6.08 16.58
C HIS A 161 0.31 -7.43 16.88
N CYS A 162 0.24 -8.31 15.90
CA CYS A 162 -0.17 -9.69 16.12
C CYS A 162 1.06 -10.58 16.21
N ASP A 163 1.33 -11.13 17.40
CA ASP A 163 2.52 -11.96 17.65
C ASP A 163 2.54 -13.28 16.85
N ILE A 164 1.39 -13.73 16.35
CA ILE A 164 1.27 -14.94 15.53
C ILE A 164 1.55 -14.61 14.07
N CYS A 165 0.96 -13.54 13.53
CA CYS A 165 1.20 -13.10 12.15
C CYS A 165 2.54 -12.37 11.99
N LYS A 166 3.18 -11.94 13.08
CA LYS A 166 4.36 -11.08 13.09
C LYS A 166 4.15 -9.78 12.30
N ALA A 167 2.96 -9.20 12.43
CA ALA A 167 2.57 -8.00 11.70
C ALA A 167 1.48 -7.18 12.42
N CYS A 168 1.49 -5.85 12.24
CA CYS A 168 0.33 -5.00 12.58
C CYS A 168 -0.70 -5.03 11.44
N THR A 169 -1.75 -5.84 11.60
CA THR A 169 -2.64 -6.25 10.50
C THR A 169 -3.95 -5.48 10.40
N THR A 170 -4.29 -4.63 11.36
CA THR A 170 -5.55 -3.90 11.39
C THR A 170 -5.55 -2.85 10.27
N LEU A 171 -6.35 -3.10 9.23
CA LEU A 171 -6.44 -2.19 8.09
C LEU A 171 -7.41 -1.02 8.34
N HIS A 172 -8.51 -1.29 9.04
CA HIS A 172 -9.58 -0.33 9.32
C HIS A 172 -10.43 -0.80 10.50
N GLY A 173 -11.17 0.13 11.10
CA GLY A 173 -12.06 -0.18 12.22
C GLY A 173 -11.31 -0.60 13.48
N PRO A 174 -11.97 -1.34 14.38
CA PRO A 174 -11.34 -1.79 15.62
C PRO A 174 -10.29 -2.89 15.37
N PRO A 175 -9.44 -3.18 16.37
CA PRO A 175 -8.33 -4.13 16.25
C PRO A 175 -8.73 -5.49 15.67
N TYR A 176 -7.96 -5.97 14.70
CA TYR A 176 -8.16 -7.28 14.11
C TYR A 176 -7.75 -8.39 15.10
N VAL A 177 -8.45 -9.52 15.03
CA VAL A 177 -8.18 -10.70 15.85
C VAL A 177 -7.63 -11.81 14.98
N HIS A 178 -6.59 -12.50 15.46
CA HIS A 178 -6.01 -13.64 14.75
C HIS A 178 -6.98 -14.82 14.68
N CYS A 179 -7.09 -15.45 13.52
CA CYS A 179 -7.79 -16.73 13.36
C CYS A 179 -6.78 -17.82 13.03
N ASN A 180 -6.56 -18.75 13.97
CA ASN A 180 -5.60 -19.86 13.81
C ASN A 180 -5.92 -20.72 12.58
N ALA A 181 -7.20 -21.08 12.40
CA ALA A 181 -7.64 -21.93 11.29
C ALA A 181 -7.42 -21.28 9.91
N CYS A 182 -7.51 -19.95 9.79
CA CYS A 182 -7.16 -19.25 8.55
C CYS A 182 -5.70 -18.77 8.51
N SER A 183 -4.95 -18.92 9.60
CA SER A 183 -3.59 -18.39 9.79
C SER A 183 -3.45 -16.91 9.40
N ARG A 184 -4.48 -16.10 9.72
CA ARG A 184 -4.50 -14.66 9.41
C ARG A 184 -5.38 -13.89 10.37
N CYS A 185 -5.06 -12.61 10.55
CA CYS A 185 -5.91 -11.67 11.26
C CYS A 185 -7.15 -11.27 10.44
N ARG A 186 -8.26 -11.07 11.15
CA ARG A 186 -9.57 -10.70 10.57
C ARG A 186 -10.22 -9.54 11.35
N PRO A 187 -11.17 -8.80 10.75
CA PRO A 187 -11.98 -7.83 11.48
C PRO A 187 -12.66 -8.42 12.72
N PRO A 188 -12.83 -7.64 13.81
CA PRO A 188 -13.65 -8.05 14.94
C PRO A 188 -15.09 -8.35 14.47
N GLY A 189 -15.76 -9.33 15.08
CA GLY A 189 -17.11 -9.77 14.66
C GLY A 189 -17.16 -10.76 13.48
N ARG A 190 -16.04 -11.27 12.97
CA ARG A 190 -16.03 -12.42 12.05
C ARG A 190 -15.63 -13.71 12.77
N VAL A 191 -16.31 -14.82 12.51
CA VAL A 191 -16.01 -16.14 13.07
C VAL A 191 -15.57 -17.10 11.98
N HIS A 192 -14.70 -18.05 12.31
CA HIS A 192 -14.29 -19.07 11.34
C HIS A 192 -15.44 -20.06 11.13
N CYS A 193 -15.88 -20.22 9.90
CA CYS A 193 -16.81 -21.29 9.53
C CYS A 193 -16.01 -22.46 8.97
N ASN A 194 -16.06 -23.60 9.66
CA ASN A 194 -15.36 -24.83 9.23
C ASN A 194 -15.88 -25.33 7.88
N THR A 195 -17.20 -25.24 7.64
CA THR A 195 -17.82 -25.65 6.36
C THR A 195 -17.31 -24.80 5.19
N CYS A 196 -17.23 -23.49 5.36
CA CYS A 196 -16.76 -22.58 4.30
C CYS A 196 -15.23 -22.48 4.21
N GLY A 197 -14.48 -23.00 5.20
CA GLY A 197 -13.03 -22.82 5.32
C GLY A 197 -12.56 -21.37 5.45
N ARG A 198 -13.43 -20.43 5.85
CA ARG A 198 -13.12 -18.99 5.89
C ARG A 198 -13.83 -18.25 7.02
N CYS A 199 -13.27 -17.11 7.40
CA CYS A 199 -13.89 -16.20 8.36
C CYS A 199 -15.06 -15.42 7.73
N VAL A 200 -16.23 -15.58 8.30
CA VAL A 200 -17.51 -14.99 7.86
C VAL A 200 -18.05 -14.04 8.94
N PRO A 201 -18.96 -13.11 8.62
CA PRO A 201 -19.66 -12.33 9.65
C PRO A 201 -20.29 -13.24 10.70
N ASN A 202 -20.27 -12.83 11.96
CA ASN A 202 -20.94 -13.52 13.05
C ASN A 202 -22.46 -13.27 12.99
N SER A 203 -23.11 -13.83 11.97
CA SER A 203 -24.56 -13.91 11.84
C SER A 203 -24.98 -15.37 11.86
N ALA A 204 -26.09 -15.67 12.53
CA ALA A 204 -26.63 -17.03 12.68
C ALA A 204 -26.90 -17.72 11.31
N GLU A 205 -27.09 -16.92 10.25
CA GLU A 205 -27.36 -17.37 8.90
C GLU A 205 -26.39 -16.67 7.94
N HIS A 206 -25.23 -17.26 7.69
CA HIS A 206 -24.45 -16.90 6.50
C HIS A 206 -24.61 -18.01 5.48
N THR A 207 -24.82 -17.65 4.21
CA THR A 207 -24.92 -18.62 3.13
C THR A 207 -23.57 -19.34 2.95
N HIS A 208 -23.60 -20.66 3.12
CA HIS A 208 -22.50 -21.52 2.73
C HIS A 208 -22.37 -21.48 1.22
N HIS A 209 -21.25 -20.92 0.75
CA HIS A 209 -20.87 -21.01 -0.65
C HIS A 209 -19.81 -22.10 -0.74
N ASP A 210 -20.17 -23.23 -1.33
CA ASP A 210 -19.20 -24.27 -1.71
C ASP A 210 -18.32 -23.71 -2.83
N GLU A 211 -17.19 -23.10 -2.47
CA GLU A 211 -16.12 -22.89 -3.45
C GLU A 211 -15.47 -24.26 -3.73
N PRO A 212 -15.35 -24.67 -5.01
CA PRO A 212 -14.79 -25.97 -5.32
C PRO A 212 -13.32 -26.01 -4.88
N SER A 213 -12.93 -27.15 -4.31
CA SER A 213 -11.60 -27.44 -3.79
C SER A 213 -10.47 -27.00 -4.74
N HIS A 214 -9.32 -26.64 -4.18
CA HIS A 214 -8.13 -26.18 -4.91
C HIS A 214 -7.69 -27.17 -6.02
N GLU A 215 -8.00 -28.47 -5.87
CA GLU A 215 -7.84 -29.54 -6.87
C GLU A 215 -8.63 -29.27 -8.17
N SER A 216 -9.84 -28.73 -8.03
CA SER A 216 -10.81 -28.48 -9.11
C SER A 216 -10.40 -27.31 -10.01
N ARG A 217 -9.65 -26.35 -9.48
CA ARG A 217 -9.14 -25.19 -10.25
C ARG A 217 -8.00 -25.58 -11.19
N LYS A 218 -7.15 -26.54 -10.81
CA LYS A 218 -6.06 -27.02 -11.69
C LYS A 218 -6.59 -27.72 -12.95
N ARG A 219 -7.71 -28.45 -12.87
CA ARG A 219 -8.31 -29.14 -14.03
C ARG A 219 -8.98 -28.20 -15.05
N LYS A 220 -9.32 -26.96 -14.67
CA LYS A 220 -9.95 -25.98 -15.58
C LYS A 220 -8.94 -25.09 -16.33
N LEU A 221 -7.67 -25.11 -15.95
CA LEU A 221 -6.59 -24.38 -16.63
C LEU A 221 -5.79 -25.25 -17.62
N SER A 222 -6.18 -26.52 -17.79
CA SER A 222 -5.58 -27.47 -18.73
C SER A 222 -6.53 -27.88 -19.86
N ARG A 223 -7.47 -27.00 -20.25
CA ARG A 223 -8.30 -27.16 -21.44
C ARG A 223 -8.29 -25.88 -22.24
#